data_AF-A0AA96LFC0-F1
#
_entry.id   AF-A0AA96LFC0-F1
#
_cell.length_a   1.000
_cell.length_b   1.000
_cell.length_c   1.000
_cell.angle_alpha   90.00
_cell.angle_beta   90.00
_cell.angle_gamma   90.00
#
_symmetry.space_group_name_H-M   'P 1'
#
loop_
_entity.id
_entity.type
_entity.pdbx_description
1 polymer ?
#
loop_
_entity_poly.entity_id
_entity_poly.type
_entity_poly.pdbx_seq_one_letter_code
_entity_poly.pdbx_strand_id
1 'polypeptide(L)'
;MSNIHDNEIISYEVDLRKHKIILHTIQYRDSACTKLIFSDVLAHLFETHLEGSIILDVEEYELSHFIQDNRELLEKQKNSCWPIDYGNFEELTEKLIKEQYAYYVISSSYGLNGWILAKEYEII
;
A
#
# COMPACT_ATOMS: atom_id res chain seq x y z
N MET A 1 -2.60 18.30 8.79
CA MET A 1 -2.24 16.94 8.36
C MET A 1 -2.26 16.08 9.60
N SER A 2 -3.12 15.07 9.65
CA SER A 2 -3.14 14.11 10.76
C SER A 2 -1.81 13.38 10.76
N ASN A 3 -1.03 13.52 11.83
CA ASN A 3 0.26 12.86 11.94
C ASN A 3 0.02 11.41 12.36
N ILE A 4 0.26 10.47 11.45
CA ILE A 4 0.14 9.02 11.67
C ILE A 4 1.43 8.39 12.22
N HIS A 5 2.48 9.20 12.41
CA HIS A 5 3.72 8.75 13.03
C HIS A 5 3.45 8.26 14.44
N ASP A 6 4.07 7.14 14.81
CA ASP A 6 3.86 6.43 16.08
C ASP A 6 2.45 5.83 16.25
N ASN A 7 1.64 5.75 15.20
CA ASN A 7 0.38 5.03 15.28
C ASN A 7 0.61 3.51 15.25
N GLU A 8 -0.03 2.81 16.19
CA GLU A 8 -0.05 1.36 16.20
C GLU A 8 -1.12 0.84 15.23
N ILE A 9 -0.77 -0.11 14.38
CA ILE A 9 -1.73 -0.83 13.53
C ILE A 9 -2.41 -1.92 14.37
N ILE A 10 -3.70 -1.74 14.64
CA ILE A 10 -4.50 -2.68 15.44
C ILE A 10 -5.07 -3.80 14.58
N SER A 11 -5.51 -3.43 13.38
CA SER A 11 -6.05 -4.37 12.40
C SER A 11 -6.05 -3.75 11.02
N TYR A 12 -6.11 -4.57 9.99
CA TYR A 12 -6.38 -4.11 8.64
C TYR A 12 -7.42 -5.01 7.96
N GLU A 13 -8.17 -4.42 7.04
CA GLU A 13 -9.20 -5.08 6.27
C GLU A 13 -8.88 -4.97 4.78
N VAL A 14 -9.08 -6.07 4.04
CA VAL A 14 -8.96 -6.12 2.58
C VAL A 14 -10.31 -6.53 2.00
N ASP A 15 -10.99 -5.61 1.33
CA ASP A 15 -12.23 -5.86 0.61
C ASP A 15 -11.96 -5.94 -0.89
N LEU A 16 -11.82 -7.15 -1.41
CA LEU A 16 -11.55 -7.41 -2.82
C LEU A 16 -12.72 -7.01 -3.75
N ARG A 17 -13.95 -6.95 -3.24
CA ARG A 17 -15.13 -6.57 -4.05
C ARG A 17 -15.24 -5.07 -4.20
N LYS A 18 -14.84 -4.33 -3.16
CA LYS A 18 -14.85 -2.87 -3.16
C LYS A 18 -13.51 -2.25 -3.54
N HIS A 19 -12.50 -3.09 -3.84
CA HIS A 19 -11.14 -2.64 -4.11
C HIS A 19 -10.63 -1.71 -3.01
N LYS A 20 -10.76 -2.13 -1.75
CA LYS A 20 -10.52 -1.26 -0.60
C LYS A 20 -9.63 -1.91 0.44
N ILE A 21 -8.66 -1.16 0.94
CA ILE A 21 -7.86 -1.52 2.11
C ILE A 21 -8.07 -0.46 3.19
N ILE A 22 -8.26 -0.88 4.43
CA ILE A 22 -8.40 0.01 5.58
C ILE A 22 -7.44 -0.49 6.66
N LEU A 23 -6.51 0.36 7.09
CA LEU A 23 -5.72 0.11 8.31
C LEU A 23 -6.37 0.90 9.44
N HIS A 24 -6.76 0.19 10.49
CA HIS A 24 -7.25 0.78 11.73
C HIS A 24 -6.07 0.97 12.66
N THR A 25 -5.84 2.21 13.06
CA THR A 25 -4.69 2.58 13.87
C THR A 25 -5.11 3.34 15.11
N ILE A 26 -4.29 3.25 16.16
CA ILE A 26 -4.46 4.01 17.39
C ILE A 26 -3.18 4.78 17.67
N GLN A 27 -3.30 6.07 17.93
CA GLN A 27 -2.17 6.89 18.32
C GLN A 27 -1.78 6.60 19.77
N TYR A 28 -0.49 6.34 20.01
CA TYR A 28 0.01 5.99 21.34
C TYR A 28 -0.25 7.07 22.42
N ARG A 29 -0.23 8.35 22.04
CA ARG A 29 -0.25 9.47 23.00
C ARG A 29 -1.62 9.78 23.59
N ASP A 30 -2.68 9.71 22.79
CA ASP A 30 -4.03 10.14 23.16
C ASP A 30 -5.11 9.09 22.86
N SER A 31 -4.70 7.91 22.37
CA SER A 31 -5.61 6.84 21.95
C SER A 31 -6.61 7.27 20.86
N ALA A 32 -6.29 8.32 20.10
CA ALA A 32 -7.07 8.71 18.94
C ALA A 32 -7.07 7.57 17.91
N CYS A 33 -8.26 7.17 17.47
CA CYS A 33 -8.42 6.18 16.41
C CYS A 33 -8.33 6.89 15.07
N THR A 34 -7.36 6.49 14.25
CA THR A 34 -7.16 7.02 12.90
C THR A 34 -7.25 5.87 11.90
N LYS A 35 -7.94 6.10 10.78
CA LYS A 35 -8.03 5.13 9.69
C LYS A 35 -7.25 5.62 8.49
N LEU A 36 -6.41 4.74 7.96
CA LEU A 36 -5.73 4.94 6.68
C LEU A 36 -6.51 4.12 5.67
N ILE A 37 -7.07 4.79 4.67
CA ILE A 37 -8.00 4.19 3.74
C ILE A 37 -7.43 4.33 2.33
N PHE A 38 -7.34 3.20 1.65
CA PHE A 38 -6.91 3.11 0.26
C PHE A 38 -8.09 2.61 -0.57
N SER A 39 -8.47 3.37 -1.60
CA SER A 39 -9.61 3.07 -2.48
C SER A 39 -9.14 2.80 -3.91
N ASP A 40 -9.94 2.01 -4.64
CA ASP A 40 -9.59 1.46 -5.95
C ASP A 40 -8.21 0.78 -5.93
N VAL A 41 -7.99 -0.09 -4.94
CA VAL A 41 -6.78 -0.88 -4.78
C VAL A 41 -6.68 -1.93 -5.88
N LEU A 42 -5.55 -1.90 -6.59
CA LEU A 42 -5.21 -2.88 -7.61
C LEU A 42 -4.45 -4.07 -7.02
N ALA A 43 -3.40 -3.78 -6.26
CA ALA A 43 -2.52 -4.77 -5.66
C ALA A 43 -1.87 -4.20 -4.40
N HIS A 44 -1.42 -5.09 -3.51
CA HIS A 44 -0.64 -4.71 -2.34
C HIS A 44 0.30 -5.87 -1.97
N LEU A 45 1.34 -5.54 -1.23
CA LEU A 45 2.17 -6.51 -0.53
C LEU A 45 2.49 -5.94 0.83
N PHE A 46 2.20 -6.71 1.87
CA PHE A 46 2.65 -6.41 3.22
C PHE A 46 3.60 -7.50 3.69
N GLU A 47 4.65 -7.09 4.37
CA GLU A 47 5.71 -7.92 4.91
C GLU A 47 5.83 -7.69 6.41
N THR A 48 6.47 -8.63 7.11
CA THR A 48 6.83 -8.50 8.52
C THR A 48 5.67 -8.11 9.46
N HIS A 49 4.44 -8.51 9.13
CA HIS A 49 3.26 -8.32 9.98
C HIS A 49 3.52 -8.80 11.41
N LEU A 50 3.28 -7.91 12.36
CA LEU A 50 3.51 -8.19 13.77
C LEU A 50 2.50 -7.43 14.63
N GLU A 51 2.04 -8.07 15.71
CA GLU A 51 1.26 -7.35 16.72
C GLU A 51 2.08 -6.18 17.28
N GLY A 52 1.43 -5.03 17.47
CA GLY A 52 2.10 -3.82 17.90
C GLY A 52 2.91 -3.13 16.82
N SER A 53 2.65 -3.38 15.52
CA SER A 53 3.32 -2.68 14.42
C SER A 53 3.11 -1.16 14.52
N ILE A 54 4.18 -0.37 14.41
CA ILE A 54 4.16 1.09 14.57
C ILE A 54 4.53 1.76 13.26
N ILE A 55 3.63 2.58 12.73
CA ILE A 55 3.84 3.34 11.50
C ILE A 55 4.91 4.41 11.72
N LEU A 56 5.89 4.43 10.83
CA LEU A 56 6.85 5.52 10.68
C LEU A 56 6.28 6.57 9.73
N ASP A 57 5.89 6.16 8.53
CA ASP A 57 5.28 7.03 7.53
C ASP A 57 4.53 6.24 6.45
N VAL A 58 3.69 6.95 5.69
CA VAL A 58 3.09 6.48 4.43
C VAL A 58 3.39 7.51 3.36
N GLU A 59 4.22 7.13 2.40
CA GLU A 59 4.70 8.00 1.34
C GLU A 59 4.19 7.55 -0.03
N GLU A 60 3.86 8.51 -0.87
CA GLU A 60 3.57 8.27 -2.28
C GLU A 60 4.87 8.38 -3.09
N TYR A 61 5.18 7.35 -3.86
CA TYR A 61 6.33 7.28 -4.73
C TYR A 61 5.90 7.21 -6.20
N GLU A 62 6.82 7.58 -7.09
CA GLU A 62 6.65 7.43 -8.53
C GLU A 62 6.44 5.97 -8.92
N LEU A 63 5.59 5.71 -9.93
CA LEU A 63 5.31 4.35 -10.42
C LEU A 63 6.57 3.64 -10.98
N SER A 64 7.60 4.39 -11.37
CA SER A 64 8.89 3.80 -11.76
C SER A 64 9.56 3.08 -10.59
N HIS A 65 9.40 3.57 -9.35
CA HIS A 65 9.92 2.92 -8.15
C HIS A 65 9.18 1.61 -7.89
N PHE A 66 7.86 1.56 -8.11
CA PHE A 66 7.09 0.30 -8.01
C PHE A 66 7.71 -0.81 -8.86
N ILE A 67 8.02 -0.53 -10.13
CA ILE A 67 8.63 -1.51 -11.05
C ILE A 67 10.03 -1.91 -10.58
N GLN A 68 10.84 -0.92 -10.17
CA GLN A 68 12.21 -1.16 -9.74
C GLN A 68 12.26 -2.02 -8.47
N ASP A 69 11.48 -1.65 -7.45
CA ASP A 69 11.48 -2.29 -6.14
C ASP A 69 10.88 -3.70 -6.21
N ASN A 70 9.91 -3.92 -7.10
CA ASN A 70 9.16 -5.17 -7.19
C ASN A 70 9.52 -6.01 -8.42
N ARG A 71 10.65 -5.72 -9.10
CA ARG A 71 11.01 -6.34 -10.38
C ARG A 71 10.98 -7.87 -10.33
N GLU A 72 11.62 -8.47 -9.33
CA GLU A 72 11.67 -9.94 -9.19
C GLU A 72 10.28 -10.54 -8.97
N LEU A 73 9.46 -9.90 -8.12
CA LEU A 73 8.08 -10.31 -7.85
C LEU A 73 7.23 -10.25 -9.12
N LEU A 74 7.33 -9.14 -9.86
CA LEU A 74 6.63 -8.92 -11.12
C LEU A 74 7.02 -9.96 -12.18
N GLU A 75 8.32 -10.25 -12.34
CA GLU A 75 8.78 -11.30 -13.27
C GLU A 75 8.23 -12.68 -12.89
N LYS A 76 8.26 -13.00 -11.59
CA LYS A 76 7.79 -14.28 -11.06
C LYS A 76 6.28 -14.48 -11.26
N GLN A 77 5.49 -13.41 -11.13
CA GLN A 77 4.03 -13.47 -11.17
C GLN A 77 3.42 -13.09 -12.52
N LYS A 78 4.23 -12.63 -13.48
CA LYS A 78 3.78 -12.19 -14.81
C LYS A 78 2.85 -13.19 -15.50
N ASN A 79 3.22 -14.47 -15.50
CA ASN A 79 2.42 -15.53 -16.16
C ASN A 79 1.09 -15.83 -15.46
N SER A 80 0.89 -15.28 -14.25
CA SER A 80 -0.38 -15.30 -13.51
C SER A 80 -1.22 -14.05 -13.75
N CYS A 81 -0.84 -13.20 -14.72
CA CYS A 81 -1.49 -11.92 -15.04
C CYS A 81 -1.53 -10.93 -13.86
N TRP A 82 -0.57 -11.02 -12.94
CA TRP A 82 -0.49 -10.14 -11.77
C TRP A 82 0.57 -9.03 -11.98
N PRO A 83 0.34 -7.79 -11.49
CA PRO A 83 -0.88 -7.30 -10.83
C PRO A 83 -2.03 -7.03 -11.82
N ILE A 84 -1.69 -6.88 -13.10
CA ILE A 84 -2.58 -6.87 -14.25
C ILE A 84 -1.87 -7.61 -15.39
N ASP A 85 -2.57 -7.91 -16.48
CA ASP A 85 -1.95 -8.48 -17.67
C ASP A 85 -1.11 -7.41 -18.41
N TYR A 86 0.13 -7.75 -18.79
CA TYR A 86 1.05 -6.88 -19.54
C TYR A 86 2.15 -7.67 -20.27
N GLY A 87 2.59 -7.15 -21.41
CA GLY A 87 3.66 -7.72 -22.23
C GLY A 87 5.07 -7.36 -21.75
N ASN A 88 5.29 -6.15 -21.24
CA ASN A 88 6.56 -5.67 -20.71
C ASN A 88 6.35 -4.57 -19.63
N PHE A 89 7.43 -4.14 -18.98
CA PHE A 89 7.33 -3.18 -17.87
C PHE A 89 6.95 -1.77 -18.32
N GLU A 90 7.28 -1.40 -19.55
CA GLU A 90 6.87 -0.14 -20.15
C GLU A 90 5.33 -0.10 -20.28
N GLU A 91 4.73 -1.16 -20.83
CA GLU A 91 3.28 -1.30 -20.96
C GLU A 91 2.59 -1.32 -19.59
N LEU A 92 3.15 -2.02 -18.60
CA LEU A 92 2.64 -2.01 -17.22
C LEU A 92 2.62 -0.58 -16.67
N THR A 93 3.72 0.16 -16.82
CA THR A 93 3.84 1.54 -16.35
C THR A 93 2.82 2.45 -17.04
N GLU A 94 2.68 2.35 -18.37
CA GLU A 94 1.70 3.12 -19.14
C GLU A 94 0.26 2.85 -18.69
N LYS A 95 -0.09 1.59 -18.42
CA LYS A 95 -1.41 1.20 -17.90
C LYS A 95 -1.65 1.82 -16.53
N LEU A 96 -0.69 1.72 -15.62
CA LEU A 96 -0.82 2.28 -14.27
C LEU A 96 -1.00 3.81 -14.29
N ILE A 97 -0.23 4.51 -15.13
CA ILE A 97 -0.36 5.97 -15.33
C ILE A 97 -1.74 6.31 -15.92
N LYS A 98 -2.15 5.61 -16.99
CA LYS A 98 -3.42 5.86 -17.68
C LYS A 98 -4.62 5.66 -16.75
N GLU A 99 -4.57 4.66 -15.88
CA GLU A 99 -5.64 4.35 -14.94
C GLU A 99 -5.54 5.15 -13.63
N GLN A 100 -4.54 6.01 -13.49
CA GLN A 100 -4.32 6.92 -12.36
C GLN A 100 -4.04 6.19 -11.04
N TYR A 101 -3.23 5.13 -11.07
CA TYR A 101 -2.73 4.52 -9.85
C TYR A 101 -1.52 5.27 -9.30
N ALA A 102 -1.40 5.25 -7.99
CA ALA A 102 -0.26 5.71 -7.22
C ALA A 102 0.35 4.55 -6.42
N TYR A 103 1.65 4.66 -6.13
CA TYR A 103 2.41 3.67 -5.37
C TYR A 103 2.65 4.20 -3.95
N TYR A 104 1.87 3.70 -3.00
CA TYR A 104 1.97 4.06 -1.59
C TYR A 104 2.86 3.06 -0.85
N VAL A 105 3.90 3.54 -0.20
CA VAL A 105 4.81 2.72 0.61
C VAL A 105 4.55 3.01 2.08
N ILE A 106 4.27 1.95 2.83
CA ILE A 106 4.10 1.99 4.29
C ILE A 106 5.41 1.55 4.91
N SER A 107 6.05 2.49 5.61
CA SER A 107 7.24 2.23 6.40
C SER A 107 6.85 2.20 7.87
N SER A 108 7.33 1.20 8.59
CA SER A 108 7.11 1.05 10.03
C SER A 108 8.43 1.07 10.80
N SER A 109 8.42 1.74 11.94
CA SER A 109 9.54 1.70 12.90
C SER A 109 9.62 0.33 13.59
N TYR A 110 8.50 -0.41 13.60
CA TYR A 110 8.40 -1.78 14.09
C TYR A 110 7.30 -2.54 13.36
N GLY A 111 7.56 -3.77 12.92
CA GLY A 111 6.54 -4.67 12.36
C GLY A 111 6.23 -4.43 10.88
N LEU A 112 4.96 -4.24 10.54
CA LEU A 112 4.40 -4.29 9.19
C LEU A 112 5.01 -3.24 8.26
N ASN A 113 5.74 -3.67 7.24
CA ASN A 113 6.15 -2.83 6.12
C ASN A 113 5.43 -3.26 4.85
N GLY A 114 5.47 -2.44 3.81
CA GLY A 114 5.03 -2.88 2.49
C GLY A 114 4.50 -1.74 1.64
N TRP A 115 3.63 -2.07 0.71
CA TRP A 115 3.13 -1.12 -0.25
C TRP A 115 1.73 -1.47 -0.77
N ILE A 116 1.07 -0.47 -1.32
CA ILE A 116 -0.26 -0.55 -1.92
C ILE A 116 -0.26 0.24 -3.23
N LEU A 117 -0.74 -0.38 -4.31
CA LEU A 117 -1.14 0.31 -5.54
C LEU A 117 -2.63 0.63 -5.46
N ALA A 118 -2.96 1.91 -5.36
CA ALA A 118 -4.33 2.42 -5.22
C ALA A 118 -4.49 3.74 -5.97
N LYS A 119 -5.73 4.19 -6.19
CA LYS A 119 -5.97 5.49 -6.84
C LYS A 119 -6.15 6.62 -5.84
N GLU A 120 -6.61 6.29 -4.64
CA GLU A 120 -6.89 7.27 -3.60
C GLU A 120 -6.36 6.78 -2.26
N TYR A 121 -5.84 7.73 -1.47
CA TYR A 121 -5.42 7.55 -0.09
C TYR A 121 -5.97 8.68 0.77
N GLU A 122 -6.66 8.32 1.85
CA GLU A 122 -7.23 9.27 2.82
C GLU A 122 -6.93 8.85 4.26
N ILE A 123 -6.85 9.86 5.15
CA ILE A 123 -6.68 9.68 6.59
C ILE A 123 -7.90 10.29 7.28
N ILE A 124 -8.63 9.47 8.05
CA ILE A 124 -9.87 9.86 8.76
C ILE A 124 -9.72 9.63 10.26
#